data_AF-A0A6D2C5K2-F1
#
_entry.id   AF-A0A6D2C5K2-F1
#
_cell.length_a   1.000
_cell.length_b   1.000
_cell.length_c   1.000
_cell.angle_alpha   90.00
_cell.angle_beta   90.00
_cell.angle_gamma   90.00
#
_symmetry.space_group_name_H-M   'P 1'
#
loop_
_entity.id
_entity.type
_entity.pdbx_description
1 polymer ?
#
loop_
_entity_poly.entity_id
_entity_poly.type
_entity_poly.pdbx_seq_one_letter_code
_entity_poly.pdbx_strand_id
1 'polypeptide(L)' 'MQGKILGLGVIRGDDGNRYSFSLDDIANLSGYNSRNLAGYQVDFEIDEENKAKDIFILNKASFWSRIAQDDIKA' A
#
# COMPACT_ATOMS: atom_id res chain seq x y z
N MET A 1 -4.58 -0.82 8.63
CA MET A 1 -3.21 -1.37 8.60
C MET A 1 -2.50 -0.76 7.42
N GLN A 2 -1.21 -0.43 7.55
CA GLN A 2 -0.48 0.20 6.46
C GLN A 2 0.44 -0.77 5.72
N GLY A 3 0.71 -0.44 4.46
CA GLY A 3 1.61 -1.22 3.64
C GLY A 3 1.86 -0.58 2.28
N LYS A 4 2.50 -1.37 1.41
CA LYS A 4 2.91 -0.97 0.07
C LYS A 4 2.45 -1.98 -0.97
N ILE A 5 1.84 -1.50 -2.05
CA ILE A 5 1.51 -2.34 -3.20
C ILE A 5 2.81 -2.78 -3.89
N LEU A 6 3.01 -4.08 -4.01
CA LEU A 6 4.18 -4.66 -4.70
C LEU A 6 3.92 -4.88 -6.20
N GLY A 7 2.66 -5.05 -6.59
CA GLY A 7 2.23 -5.36 -7.95
C GLY A 7 0.74 -5.66 -8.01
N LEU A 8 0.27 -6.21 -9.13
CA LEU A 8 -1.14 -6.55 -9.32
C LEU A 8 -1.60 -7.59 -8.28
N GLY A 9 -2.40 -7.13 -7.31
CA GLY A 9 -3.09 -7.97 -6.34
C GLY A 9 -2.30 -8.36 -5.08
N VAL A 10 -1.14 -7.75 -4.81
CA VAL A 10 -0.37 -8.01 -3.57
C VAL A 10 0.08 -6.73 -2.87
N ILE A 11 -0.21 -6.65 -1.57
CA ILE A 11 0.29 -5.63 -0.62
C ILE A 11 1.30 -6.29 0.32
N ARG A 12 2.41 -5.60 0.59
CA ARG A 12 3.31 -5.88 1.71
C ARG A 12 2.89 -5.01 2.88
N GLY A 13 2.38 -5.63 3.95
CA GLY A 13 2.11 -4.91 5.20
C GLY A 13 3.40 -4.47 5.87
N ASP A 14 3.31 -3.40 6.67
CA ASP A 14 4.42 -2.93 7.49
C ASP A 14 4.81 -3.92 8.61
N ASP A 15 3.92 -4.87 8.91
CA ASP A 15 4.17 -6.03 9.78
C ASP A 15 5.08 -7.09 9.14
N GLY A 16 5.39 -6.95 7.84
CA GLY A 16 6.21 -7.88 7.09
C GLY A 16 5.44 -8.98 6.35
N ASN A 17 4.12 -9.08 6.53
CA ASN A 17 3.30 -10.09 5.87
C ASN A 17 2.82 -9.63 4.48
N ARG A 18 2.32 -10.58 3.69
CA ARG A 18 1.76 -10.32 2.36
C ARG A 18 0.26 -10.57 2.38
N TYR A 19 -0.47 -9.64 1.79
CA TYR A 19 -1.92 -9.67 1.69
C TYR A 19 -2.33 -9.60 0.22
N SER A 20 -3.26 -10.47 -0.17
CA SER A 20 -3.87 -10.42 -1.50
C SER A 20 -5.02 -9.42 -1.53
N PHE A 21 -5.26 -8.81 -2.69
CA PHE A 21 -6.37 -7.88 -2.89
C PHE A 21 -6.91 -7.90 -4.33
N SER A 22 -8.16 -7.47 -4.53
CA SER A 22 -8.71 -7.13 -5.85
C SER A 22 -8.65 -5.62 -6.09
N LEU A 23 -8.54 -5.19 -7.36
CA LEU A 23 -8.67 -3.77 -7.69
C LEU A 23 -10.00 -3.17 -7.24
N ASP A 24 -11.06 -3.98 -7.18
CA ASP A 24 -12.39 -3.57 -6.71
C ASP A 24 -12.42 -3.24 -5.21
N ASP A 25 -11.42 -3.71 -4.46
CA ASP A 25 -11.28 -3.41 -3.03
C ASP A 25 -10.61 -2.05 -2.79
N ILE A 26 -10.15 -1.37 -3.85
CA ILE A 26 -9.55 -0.03 -3.76
C ILE A 26 -10.63 1.04 -3.88
N ALA A 27 -10.98 1.65 -2.75
CA ALA A 27 -12.07 2.62 -2.65
C ALA A 27 -11.82 3.88 -3.50
N ASN A 28 -10.57 4.36 -3.56
CA ASN A 28 -10.21 5.58 -4.29
C ASN A 28 -9.51 5.32 -5.64
N LEU A 29 -9.77 4.17 -6.28
CA LEU A 29 -9.10 3.77 -7.53
C LEU A 29 -9.27 4.77 -8.67
N SER A 30 -10.42 5.44 -8.75
CA SER A 30 -10.73 6.41 -9.82
C SER A 30 -9.74 7.57 -9.93
N GLY A 31 -9.00 7.87 -8.85
CA GLY A 31 -7.93 8.87 -8.83
C GLY A 31 -6.59 8.40 -9.40
N TYR A 32 -6.46 7.12 -9.78
CA TYR A 32 -5.18 6.50 -10.12
C TYR A 32 -5.25 5.64 -11.40
N ASN A 33 -4.09 5.46 -12.03
CA ASN A 33 -3.96 4.52 -13.13
C ASN A 33 -3.84 3.09 -12.58
N SER A 34 -4.89 2.29 -12.72
CA SER A 34 -4.97 0.91 -12.21
C SER A 34 -3.88 -0.04 -12.75
N ARG A 35 -3.26 0.29 -13.89
CA ARG A 35 -2.12 -0.47 -14.45
C ARG A 35 -0.79 -0.15 -13.79
N ASN A 36 -0.71 0.90 -12.96
CA ASN A 36 0.54 1.37 -12.36
C ASN A 36 0.36 1.79 -10.90
N LEU A 37 -0.01 0.82 -10.05
CA LEU A 37 -0.15 1.00 -8.60
C LEU A 37 1.04 0.47 -7.80
N ALA A 38 2.00 -0.19 -8.45
CA ALA A 38 3.19 -0.69 -7.77
C ALA A 38 3.97 0.49 -7.15
N GLY A 39 4.29 0.36 -5.87
CA GLY A 39 5.02 1.38 -5.13
C GLY A 39 4.16 2.34 -4.32
N TYR A 40 2.83 2.32 -4.44
CA TYR A 40 1.97 3.16 -3.63
C TYR A 40 1.84 2.66 -2.19
N GLN A 41 1.83 3.60 -1.24
CA GLN A 41 1.44 3.36 0.14
C GLN A 41 -0.08 3.29 0.23
N VAL A 42 -0.56 2.36 1.05
CA VAL A 42 -1.98 2.12 1.27
C VAL A 42 -2.26 1.97 2.76
N ASP A 43 -3.48 2.35 3.16
CA ASP A 43 -4.12 1.86 4.39
C ASP A 43 -5.24 0.89 3.99
N PHE A 44 -5.41 -0.19 4.75
CA PHE A 44 -6.34 -1.27 4.43
C PHE A 44 -6.79 -2.03 5.69
N GLU A 45 -7.92 -2.70 5.61
CA GLU A 45 -8.38 -3.66 6.62
C GLU A 45 -8.07 -5.09 6.19
N ILE A 46 -8.01 -6.02 7.15
CA ILE A 46 -7.83 -7.45 6.88
C ILE A 46 -9.15 -8.15 7.17
N ASP A 47 -9.66 -8.92 6.20
CA ASP A 47 -10.85 -9.74 6.39
C ASP A 47 -10.56 -11.08 7.09
N GLU A 48 -11.60 -11.85 7.34
CA GLU A 48 -11.51 -13.16 8.01
C GLU A 48 -10.68 -14.21 7.23
N GLU A 49 -10.43 -13.99 5.92
CA GLU A 49 -9.64 -14.85 5.05
C GLU A 49 -8.18 -14.35 4.88
N ASN A 50 -7.74 -13.37 5.68
CA ASN A 50 -6.44 -12.70 5.55
C ASN A 50 -6.24 -11.96 4.20
N LYS A 51 -7.31 -11.44 3.60
CA LYS A 51 -7.24 -10.59 2.40
C LYS A 51 -7.36 -9.12 2.79
N ALA A 52 -6.71 -8.27 2.00
CA ALA A 52 -6.83 -6.83 2.18
C ALA A 52 -8.14 -6.32 1.58
N LYS A 53 -8.89 -5.55 2.37
CA LYS A 53 -10.17 -4.92 2.05
C LYS A 53 -10.14 -3.43 2.41
N ASP A 54 -11.14 -2.70 1.92
CA ASP A 54 -11.32 -1.26 2.18
C ASP A 54 -10.02 -0.46 1.96
N ILE A 55 -9.38 -0.70 0.82
CA ILE A 55 -8.02 -0.21 0.53
C ILE A 55 -8.09 1.25 0.09
N PHE A 56 -7.36 2.11 0.79
CA PHE A 56 -7.17 3.51 0.43
C PHE A 56 -5.72 3.78 0.03
N ILE A 57 -5.53 4.29 -1.19
CA ILE A 57 -4.23 4.77 -1.66
C ILE A 57 -3.92 6.12 -1.00
N LEU A 58 -2.80 6.19 -0.28
CA LEU A 58 -2.37 7.38 0.46
C LEU A 58 -1.49 8.30 -0.38
N ASN A 59 -0.35 7.77 -0.85
CA ASN A 59 0.59 8.47 -1.71
C ASN A 59 1.42 7.48 -2.52
N LYS A 60 2.10 7.96 -3.56
CA LYS A 60 3.18 7.18 -4.15
C LYS A 60 4.32 7.19 -3.15
N ALA A 61 4.79 6.02 -2.70
CA ALA A 61 5.90 5.96 -1.75
C ALA A 61 7.07 6.73 -2.35
N SER A 62 7.30 7.95 -1.85
CA SER A 62 8.44 8.73 -2.28
C SER A 62 9.65 8.02 -1.71
N PHE A 63 10.48 7.48 -2.58
CA PHE A 63 11.75 6.85 -2.21
C PHE A 63 12.62 7.78 -1.33
N TRP A 64 12.36 9.09 -1.42
CA TRP A 64 13.02 10.16 -0.69
C TRP A 64 12.60 10.32 0.78
N SER A 65 11.44 9.81 1.19
CA SER A 65 10.98 10.00 2.59
C SER A 65 11.73 9.12 3.60
N ARG A 66 12.41 8.06 3.15
CA ARG A 66 13.22 7.18 4.02
C ARG A 66 14.62 7.73 4.28
N ILE A 67 15.17 8.54 3.37
CA ILE A 67 16.50 9.14 3.55
C ILE A 67 16.42 10.32 4.53
N ALA A 68 15.34 11.10 4.49
CA ALA A 68 15.18 12.27 5.35
C ALA A 68 14.96 11.95 6.85
N GLN A 69 14.63 10.71 7.21
CA GLN A 69 14.37 10.32 8.61
C GLN A 69 15.61 9.76 9.32
N ASP A 70 16.60 9.26 8.58
CA ASP A 70 17.86 8.75 9.14
C ASP A 70 18.91 9.86 9.35
N ASP A 71 18.74 11.04 8.73
CA ASP A 71 19.69 12.17 8.84
C ASP A 71 19.35 13.19 9.95
N ILE A 72 18.27 13.01 10.73
CA ILE A 72 17.90 13.90 11.87
C ILE A 72 18.25 13.26 13.23
N LYS A 73 19.22 12.36 13.25
CA LYS A 73 19.87 11.90 14.50
C LYS A 73 21.39 11.99 14.36
N ALA A 74 21.90 13.21 14.41
CA ALA A 74 23.29 13.52 14.73
C ALA A 74 23.31 14.61 15.81
#